data_AF-A0A6L3EUW1-F1
#
_entry.id   AF-A0A6L3EUW1-F1
#
_cell.length_a   1.000
_cell.length_b   1.000
_cell.length_c   1.000
_cell.angle_alpha   90.00
_cell.angle_beta   90.00
_cell.angle_gamma   90.00
#
_symmetry.space_group_name_H-M   'P 1'
#
loop_
_entity.id
_entity.type
_entity.pdbx_description
1 polymer ?
#
loop_
_entity_poly.entity_id
_entity_poly.type
_entity_poly.pdbx_seq_one_letter_code
_entity_poly.pdbx_strand_id
1 'polypeptide(L)'
;MTWLILGLLFGAVFFWLATRPNFKLRWYEWILAVLGVILILFAIQNYQASIVELEPRAASILLWMFGLPGLILAVVAGVLAWMRNRKAA
;
A
#
# COMPACT_ATOMS: atom_id res chain seq x y z
N MET A 1 -17.76 4.31 5.18
CA MET A 1 -17.55 4.51 3.73
C MET A 1 -16.09 4.37 3.29
N THR A 2 -15.12 4.84 4.08
CA THR A 2 -13.69 4.76 3.74
C THR A 2 -13.21 3.35 3.37
N TRP A 3 -13.63 2.32 4.10
CA TRP A 3 -13.24 0.93 3.83
C TRP A 3 -13.69 0.42 2.46
N LEU A 4 -14.89 0.79 2.01
CA LEU A 4 -15.39 0.46 0.67
C LEU A 4 -14.52 1.12 -0.41
N ILE A 5 -14.22 2.41 -0.24
CA ILE A 5 -13.41 3.18 -1.19
C ILE A 5 -12.00 2.58 -1.28
N LEU A 6 -11.37 2.27 -0.15
CA LEU A 6 -10.06 1.63 -0.13
C LEU A 6 -10.09 0.25 -0.80
N GLY A 7 -11.11 -0.57 -0.52
CA GLY A 7 -11.29 -1.86 -1.17
C GLY A 7 -11.42 -1.75 -2.68
N LEU A 8 -12.19 -0.78 -3.17
CA LEU A 8 -12.33 -0.51 -4.61
C LEU A 8 -11.01 -0.02 -5.23
N LEU A 9 -10.28 0.86 -4.55
CA LEU A 9 -8.97 1.34 -5.02
C LEU A 9 -7.95 0.21 -5.13
N PHE A 10 -7.80 -0.59 -4.07
CA PHE A 10 -6.90 -1.75 -4.11
C PHE A 10 -7.36 -2.77 -5.16
N GLY A 11 -8.66 -3.05 -5.24
CA GLY A 11 -9.24 -3.93 -6.25
C GLY A 11 -8.95 -3.46 -7.68
N ALA A 12 -9.12 -2.17 -7.96
CA ALA A 12 -8.81 -1.59 -9.27
C ALA A 12 -7.33 -1.69 -9.61
N VAL A 13 -6.43 -1.43 -8.66
CA VAL A 13 -4.98 -1.59 -8.84
C VAL A 13 -4.63 -3.05 -9.12
N PHE A 14 -5.15 -3.99 -8.33
CA PHE A 14 -4.92 -5.43 -8.54
C PHE A 14 -5.48 -5.92 -9.87
N PHE A 15 -6.69 -5.50 -10.24
CA PHE A 15 -7.31 -5.85 -11.51
C PHE A 15 -6.47 -5.31 -12.68
N TRP A 16 -6.05 -4.04 -12.62
CA TRP A 16 -5.19 -3.45 -13.64
C TRP A 16 -3.87 -4.20 -13.77
N LEU A 17 -3.23 -4.59 -12.65
CA LEU A 17 -2.03 -5.41 -12.67
C LEU A 17 -2.27 -6.81 -13.24
N ALA A 18 -3.41 -7.44 -12.91
CA ALA A 18 -3.77 -8.77 -13.42
C ALA A 18 -4.00 -8.80 -14.94
N THR A 19 -4.46 -7.69 -15.52
CA THR A 19 -4.62 -7.57 -16.98
C THR A 19 -3.29 -7.40 -17.74
N ARG A 20 -2.15 -7.29 -17.04
CA ARG A 20 -0.83 -7.17 -17.66
C ARG A 20 -0.15 -8.54 -17.80
N PRO A 21 -0.07 -9.13 -19.01
CA PRO A 21 0.39 -10.51 -19.20
C PRO A 21 1.85 -10.75 -18.78
N ASN A 22 2.69 -9.71 -18.78
CA ASN A 22 4.11 -9.80 -18.42
C ASN A 22 4.41 -9.33 -16.98
N PHE A 23 3.40 -8.97 -16.19
CA PHE A 23 3.63 -8.46 -14.84
C PHE A 23 3.64 -9.59 -13.81
N LYS A 24 4.76 -10.30 -13.74
CA LYS A 24 4.99 -11.33 -12.72
C LYS A 24 5.72 -10.70 -11.54
N LEU A 25 5.19 -10.85 -10.33
CA LEU A 25 5.85 -10.47 -9.08
C LEU A 25 6.67 -11.66 -8.55
N ARG A 26 7.88 -11.40 -8.03
CA ARG A 26 8.67 -12.38 -7.28
C ARG A 26 8.15 -12.48 -5.84
N TRP A 27 8.51 -13.57 -5.17
CA TRP A 27 8.06 -13.84 -3.79
C TRP A 27 8.35 -12.69 -2.81
N TYR A 28 9.51 -12.05 -2.91
CA TYR A 28 9.86 -10.93 -2.03
C TYR A 28 9.10 -9.64 -2.38
N GLU A 29 8.74 -9.43 -3.65
CA GLU A 29 7.94 -8.27 -4.06
C GLU A 29 6.50 -8.41 -3.55
N TRP A 30 5.97 -9.64 -3.51
CA TRP A 30 4.71 -9.94 -2.85
C TRP A 30 4.76 -9.60 -1.35
N ILE A 31 5.82 -10.00 -0.65
CA ILE A 31 5.98 -9.68 0.78
C ILE A 31 6.02 -8.17 0.99
N LEU A 32 6.84 -7.44 0.20
CA LEU A 32 6.93 -5.98 0.29
C LEU A 32 5.59 -5.29 0.00
N ALA A 33 4.87 -5.74 -1.02
CA ALA A 33 3.56 -5.19 -1.36
C ALA A 33 2.54 -5.43 -0.25
N VAL A 34 2.45 -6.66 0.27
CA VAL A 34 1.51 -7.00 1.35
C VAL A 34 1.84 -6.26 2.64
N LEU A 35 3.10 -6.23 3.07
CA LEU A 35 3.53 -5.47 4.24
C LEU A 35 3.25 -3.98 4.07
N GLY A 36 3.51 -3.43 2.88
CA GLY A 36 3.20 -2.04 2.55
C GLY A 36 1.72 -1.73 2.73
N VAL A 37 0.84 -2.57 2.17
CA VAL A 37 -0.62 -2.43 2.30
C VAL A 37 -1.07 -2.54 3.75
N ILE A 38 -0.58 -3.53 4.50
CA ILE A 38 -0.92 -3.69 5.92
C ILE A 38 -0.58 -2.43 6.71
N LEU A 39 0.63 -1.88 6.53
CA LEU A 39 1.07 -0.68 7.23
C LEU A 39 0.24 0.55 6.86
N ILE A 40 -0.13 0.72 5.58
CA ILE A 40 -1.00 1.80 5.12
C ILE A 40 -2.39 1.69 5.77
N LEU A 41 -2.99 0.49 5.76
CA LEU A 41 -4.30 0.26 6.37
C LEU A 41 -4.26 0.48 7.88
N PHE A 42 -3.20 0.02 8.53
CA PHE A 42 -2.98 0.23 9.96
C PHE A 42 -2.84 1.73 10.29
N ALA A 43 -2.11 2.49 9.49
CA ALA A 43 -1.98 3.94 9.64
C ALA A 43 -3.33 4.65 9.49
N ILE A 44 -4.14 4.27 8.48
CA ILE A 44 -5.46 4.85 8.26
C ILE A 44 -6.41 4.54 9.42
N GLN A 45 -6.45 3.28 9.88
CA GLN A 45 -7.29 2.88 11.01
C GLN A 45 -6.96 3.70 12.27
N ASN A 46 -5.67 3.79 12.61
CA ASN A 46 -5.22 4.51 13.81
C ASN A 46 -5.44 6.01 13.68
N TYR A 47 -5.21 6.58 12.49
CA TYR A 47 -5.53 7.98 12.23
C TYR A 47 -7.01 8.28 12.50
N GLN A 48 -7.91 7.45 11.96
CA GLN A 48 -9.35 7.64 12.18
C GLN A 48 -9.74 7.51 13.65
N ALA A 49 -9.19 6.52 14.36
CA ALA A 49 -9.43 6.34 15.79
C ALA A 49 -8.96 7.56 16.61
N SER A 50 -7.73 8.03 16.41
CA SER A 50 -7.19 9.19 17.12
C SER A 50 -7.95 10.49 16.82
N ILE A 51 -8.49 10.68 15.61
CA ILE A 51 -9.34 11.83 15.30
C ILE A 51 -10.67 11.77 16.06
N VAL A 52 -11.28 10.59 16.19
CA VAL A 52 -12.51 10.39 16.98
C VAL A 52 -12.25 10.64 18.47
N GLU A 53 -11.06 10.30 18.96
CA GLU A 53 -10.61 10.53 20.33
C GLU A 53 -10.11 11.97 20.59
N LEU A 54 -10.24 12.89 19.61
CA LEU A 54 -9.80 14.29 19.70
C LEU A 54 -8.28 14.46 19.95
N GLU A 55 -7.48 13.50 19.49
CA GLU A 55 -6.02 13.48 19.61
C GLU A 55 -5.33 13.62 18.23
N PRO A 56 -5.42 14.80 17.57
CA PRO A 56 -4.90 15.01 16.22
C PRO A 56 -3.37 14.89 16.14
N ARG A 57 -2.68 15.11 17.26
CA ARG A 57 -1.23 14.91 17.36
C ARG A 57 -0.88 13.43 17.24
N ALA A 58 -1.57 12.56 17.96
CA ALA A 58 -1.38 11.11 17.83
C ALA A 58 -1.73 10.64 16.42
N ALA A 59 -2.82 11.15 15.84
CA ALA A 59 -3.24 10.83 14.48
C ALA A 59 -2.12 11.09 13.46
N SER A 60 -1.51 12.28 13.49
CA SER A 60 -0.43 12.63 12.56
C SER A 60 0.85 11.81 12.78
N ILE A 61 1.24 11.56 14.04
CA ILE A 61 2.41 10.73 14.36
C ILE A 61 2.23 9.30 13.83
N LEU A 62 1.08 8.67 14.11
CA LEU A 62 0.79 7.30 13.66
C LEU A 62 0.70 7.21 12.13
N LEU A 63 0.15 8.24 11.48
CA LEU A 63 0.09 8.30 10.02
C LEU A 63 1.49 8.34 9.40
N TRP A 64 2.40 9.17 9.90
CA TRP A 64 3.77 9.23 9.38
C TRP A 64 4.58 7.98 9.74
N MET A 65 4.44 7.49 10.97
CA MET A 65 5.22 6.37 11.48
C MET A 65 4.92 5.06 10.74
N PHE A 66 3.68 4.82 10.34
CA PHE A 66 3.29 3.59 9.64
C PHE A 66 2.96 3.81 8.16
N GLY A 67 2.30 4.91 7.83
CA GLY A 67 1.86 5.20 6.47
C GLY A 67 3.02 5.46 5.52
N LEU A 68 4.04 6.22 5.96
CA LEU A 68 5.19 6.52 5.10
C LEU A 68 6.05 5.27 4.81
N PRO A 69 6.45 4.44 5.81
CA PRO A 69 7.11 3.17 5.53
C PRO A 69 6.25 2.24 4.67
N GLY A 70 4.94 2.17 4.93
CA GLY A 70 4.02 1.37 4.12
C GLY A 70 3.99 1.77 2.65
N LEU A 71 3.93 3.09 2.37
CA LEU A 71 4.01 3.64 1.02
C LEU A 71 5.34 3.32 0.35
N ILE A 72 6.46 3.47 1.07
CA ILE A 72 7.79 3.17 0.55
C ILE A 72 7.87 1.69 0.13
N LEU A 73 7.43 0.75 0.98
CA LEU A 73 7.46 -0.69 0.66
C LEU A 73 6.60 -1.02 -0.57
N ALA A 74 5.39 -0.47 -0.65
CA ALA A 74 4.49 -0.70 -1.78
C ALA A 74 5.08 -0.14 -3.09
N VAL A 75 5.65 1.07 -3.07
CA VAL A 75 6.30 1.69 -4.23
C VAL A 75 7.53 0.88 -4.64
N VAL A 76 8.39 0.48 -3.70
CA VAL A 76 9.58 -0.33 -3.98
C VAL A 76 9.20 -1.65 -4.63
N ALA A 77 8.17 -2.35 -4.12
CA ALA A 77 7.68 -3.59 -4.73
C ALA A 77 7.27 -3.40 -6.21
N GLY A 78 6.51 -2.34 -6.49
CA GLY A 78 6.07 -2.01 -7.85
C GLY A 78 7.22 -1.60 -8.77
N VAL A 79 8.15 -0.78 -8.28
CA VAL A 79 9.31 -0.31 -9.04
C VAL A 79 10.26 -1.47 -9.37
N LEU A 80 10.53 -2.37 -8.43
CA LEU A 80 11.36 -3.56 -8.67
C LEU A 80 10.76 -4.46 -9.76
N ALA A 81 9.45 -4.71 -9.68
CA ALA A 81 8.74 -5.50 -10.69
C ALA A 81 8.77 -4.82 -12.06
N TRP A 82 8.52 -3.51 -12.11
CA TRP A 82 8.53 -2.73 -13.35
C TRP A 82 9.91 -2.67 -14.02
N MET A 83 10.97 -2.37 -13.25
CA MET A 83 12.34 -2.33 -13.76
C MET A 83 12.78 -3.68 -14.32
N ARG A 84 12.39 -4.79 -13.67
CA ARG A 84 12.68 -6.14 -14.19
C ARG A 84 11.98 -6.38 -15.51
N ASN A 85 10.68 -6.11 -15.58
CA ASN A 85 9.89 -6.41 -16.78
C ASN A 85 10.33 -5.56 -17.98
N ARG A 86 10.91 -4.37 -17.75
CA ARG A 86 11.56 -3.56 -18.80
C ARG A 86 12.89 -4.11 -19.30
N LYS A 87 13.67 -4.77 -18.45
CA LYS A 87 14.95 -5.40 -18.86
C LYS A 87 14.76 -6.73 -19.61
N ALA A 88 13.58 -7.34 -19.46
CA ALA A 88 13.23 -8.61 -20.09
C ALA A 88 12.48 -8.45 -21.43
N ALA A 89 12.17 -7.22 -21.83
CA ALA A 89 11.55 -6.86 -23.11
C ALA A 89 12.60 -6.26 -24.04
#